data_AF-A0A4S3KCY5-F1
#
_entry.id   AF-A0A4S3KCY5-F1
#
_cell.length_a   1.000
_cell.length_b   1.000
_cell.length_c   1.000
_cell.angle_alpha   90.00
_cell.angle_beta   90.00
_cell.angle_gamma   90.00
#
_symmetry.space_group_name_H-M   'P 1'
#
loop_
_entity.id
_entity.type
_entity.pdbx_description
1 polymer ?
#
loop_
_entity_poly.entity_id
_entity_poly.type
_entity_poly.pdbx_seq_one_letter_code
_entity_poly.pdbx_strand_id
1 'polypeptide(L)'
;MKGDFARVSFDPTLHYSQVFQQQGRVLLEADWNEQAQIQLQLLRSLVRDLVGPCWAAGSGFAITASTTNADGSSKPLPLTDWQLSPGHFYVDGILCVNEVACTLAQQPHAPTPDYGVADGKSGFENPPAGFALWLDVWERHLCAVEAPGIADVALDGVDTATRAQVVWQLRLLDQPRAQQQLDDVTTALKTRQQAADNPSAAAAIKQQLAEVAALRKSLDGGDQANDSPCALVRQLLDARATYASPRLRAELGPHETDDDPCVIAADARYRGMENQLYRVEIHQGGPAGTASFKWSRENGSVVFPVTRCDLGAAADDGSAQLTVKLGRMGRDGRLGLAANDWVELVDDRCTLGQRAYPLLQVLAIDPANGNVTLNVPKNTTPWPLSDDPLQHPLLRRWDQRETVNAQGVLAVAEGDAIALENGIQITFEPGGVYATGDYWLIPARVAGDGQLDWPAVNGSPAALPPRGRHHYAALGVTDANGGYAECCCRFDSLCALLRASSAAAPGTPAHHVNPLFAAPAAGTAKSTGAGSAKPKRTRTSKPAKPA
;
A
#
# COMPACT_ATOMS: atom_id res chain seq x y z
N MET A 1 3.67 6.22 3.69
CA MET A 1 3.95 7.51 3.03
C MET A 1 5.29 8.06 3.52
N LYS A 2 6.24 8.36 2.62
CA LYS A 2 7.61 8.75 2.96
C LYS A 2 7.94 10.13 2.39
N GLY A 3 7.57 11.18 3.11
CA GLY A 3 7.78 12.57 2.71
C GLY A 3 7.85 13.48 3.94
N ASP A 4 8.63 14.56 3.85
CA ASP A 4 8.70 15.54 4.92
C ASP A 4 7.49 16.48 4.82
N PHE A 5 6.42 16.10 5.53
CA PHE A 5 5.13 16.76 5.43
C PHE A 5 4.94 17.77 6.55
N ALA A 6 4.24 18.87 6.23
CA ALA A 6 3.55 19.64 7.25
C ALA A 6 2.59 18.73 8.05
N ARG A 7 2.15 19.23 9.22
CA ARG A 7 1.24 18.50 10.13
C ARG A 7 0.04 17.92 9.36
N VAL A 8 -0.33 16.68 9.67
CA VAL A 8 -1.57 16.04 9.20
C VAL A 8 -2.48 15.87 10.41
N SER A 9 -3.35 16.86 10.65
CA SER A 9 -4.19 17.00 11.85
C SER A 9 -5.51 16.23 11.79
N PHE A 10 -5.84 15.61 10.66
CA PHE A 10 -7.09 14.88 10.50
C PHE A 10 -7.26 13.78 11.57
N ASP A 11 -8.35 13.89 12.33
CA ASP A 11 -8.82 12.91 13.29
C ASP A 11 -10.29 12.58 12.99
N PRO A 12 -10.61 11.34 12.55
CA PRO A 12 -11.98 10.96 12.21
C PRO A 12 -12.94 10.97 13.41
N THR A 13 -12.44 10.99 14.65
CA THR A 13 -13.25 11.00 15.88
C THR A 13 -13.81 12.39 16.23
N LEU A 14 -13.23 13.45 15.67
CA LEU A 14 -13.70 14.83 15.88
C LEU A 14 -14.88 15.19 14.95
N HIS A 15 -15.13 14.38 13.93
CA HIS A 15 -16.25 14.55 12.99
C HIS A 15 -16.30 15.91 12.28
N TYR A 16 -15.14 16.50 11.98
CA TYR A 16 -15.07 17.68 11.12
C TYR A 16 -15.48 17.36 9.68
N SER A 17 -16.22 18.28 9.06
CA SER A 17 -16.74 18.13 7.69
C SER A 17 -15.99 18.96 6.65
N GLN A 18 -15.29 20.01 7.05
CA GLN A 18 -14.49 20.89 6.18
C GLN A 18 -13.56 21.80 6.99
N VAL A 19 -12.59 22.43 6.30
CA VAL A 19 -11.64 23.42 6.83
C VAL A 19 -11.94 24.79 6.21
N PHE A 20 -12.01 25.84 7.04
CA PHE A 20 -12.23 27.21 6.59
C PHE A 20 -10.97 28.06 6.76
N GLN A 21 -10.47 28.60 5.65
CA GLN A 21 -9.41 29.61 5.67
C GLN A 21 -9.95 30.95 6.18
N GLN A 22 -9.27 31.54 7.16
CA GLN A 22 -9.68 32.80 7.76
C GLN A 22 -9.04 34.00 7.04
N GLN A 23 -9.83 35.05 6.81
CA GLN A 23 -9.34 36.28 6.19
C GLN A 23 -8.21 36.91 7.02
N GLY A 24 -7.09 37.21 6.36
CA GLY A 24 -5.93 37.87 6.98
C GLY A 24 -5.06 36.97 7.85
N ARG A 25 -5.27 35.64 7.84
CA ARG A 25 -4.41 34.65 8.52
C ARG A 25 -3.43 33.99 7.55
N VAL A 26 -2.39 33.38 8.11
CA VAL A 26 -1.36 32.62 7.36
C VAL A 26 -1.97 31.32 6.85
N LEU A 27 -1.66 30.96 5.60
CA LEU A 27 -2.03 29.70 5.00
C LEU A 27 -0.99 28.64 5.36
N LEU A 28 -1.43 27.48 5.83
CA LEU A 28 -0.55 26.37 6.20
C LEU A 28 -0.92 25.12 5.41
N GLU A 29 0.05 24.43 4.83
CA GLU A 29 -0.16 23.20 4.04
C GLU A 29 -0.92 22.12 4.83
N ALA A 30 -0.81 22.15 6.17
CA ALA A 30 -1.55 21.29 7.08
C ALA A 30 -3.08 21.36 6.88
N ASP A 31 -3.62 22.55 6.59
CA ASP A 31 -5.06 22.76 6.40
C ASP A 31 -5.57 22.06 5.13
N TRP A 32 -4.74 22.03 4.07
CA TRP A 32 -5.05 21.35 2.81
C TRP A 32 -4.96 19.84 2.98
N ASN A 33 -3.94 19.38 3.72
CA ASN A 33 -3.79 17.97 4.06
C ASN A 33 -5.01 17.46 4.85
N GLU A 34 -5.48 18.21 5.84
CA GLU A 34 -6.67 17.86 6.62
C GLU A 34 -7.94 17.87 5.76
N GLN A 35 -8.16 18.93 4.97
CA GLN A 35 -9.33 19.01 4.09
C GLN A 35 -9.40 17.84 3.09
N ALA A 36 -8.26 17.42 2.52
CA ALA A 36 -8.21 16.30 1.61
C ALA A 36 -8.56 14.97 2.29
N GLN A 37 -8.04 14.74 3.51
CA GLN A 37 -8.33 13.53 4.27
C GLN A 37 -9.80 13.45 4.72
N ILE A 38 -10.41 14.59 5.11
CA ILE A 38 -11.84 14.65 5.43
C ILE A 38 -12.69 14.19 4.23
N GLN A 39 -12.44 14.74 3.05
CA GLN A 39 -13.19 14.38 1.83
C GLN A 39 -13.00 12.91 1.45
N LEU A 40 -11.77 12.42 1.56
CA LEU A 40 -11.44 11.02 1.26
C LEU A 40 -12.16 10.06 2.21
N GLN A 41 -12.16 10.34 3.51
CA GLN A 41 -12.85 9.52 4.51
C GLN A 41 -14.36 9.50 4.26
N LEU A 42 -14.97 10.67 3.98
CA LEU A 42 -16.40 10.76 3.68
C LEU A 42 -16.78 9.94 2.44
N LEU A 43 -16.01 10.04 1.36
CA LEU A 43 -16.25 9.29 0.13
C LEU A 43 -16.11 7.77 0.35
N ARG A 44 -15.03 7.33 0.98
CA ARG A 44 -14.80 5.90 1.25
C ARG A 44 -15.87 5.31 2.15
N SER A 45 -16.27 6.03 3.19
CA SER A 45 -17.34 5.62 4.11
C SER A 45 -18.67 5.50 3.37
N LEU A 46 -19.03 6.50 2.55
CA LEU A 46 -20.25 6.45 1.73
C LEU A 46 -20.30 5.22 0.80
N VAL A 47 -19.19 4.93 0.11
CA VAL A 47 -19.11 3.76 -0.80
C VAL A 47 -19.28 2.46 -0.03
N ARG A 48 -18.63 2.35 1.14
CA ARG A 48 -18.71 1.18 2.02
C ARG A 48 -20.11 0.99 2.58
N ASP A 49 -20.75 2.04 3.06
CA ASP A 49 -22.10 1.98 3.67
C ASP A 49 -23.18 1.62 2.64
N LEU A 50 -22.99 2.01 1.38
CA LEU A 50 -23.97 1.77 0.31
C LEU A 50 -23.98 0.32 -0.20
N VAL A 51 -22.80 -0.28 -0.42
CA VAL A 51 -22.68 -1.58 -1.10
C VAL A 51 -22.02 -2.66 -0.23
N GLY A 52 -21.28 -2.26 0.80
CA GLY A 52 -20.55 -3.15 1.69
C GLY A 52 -19.02 -2.98 1.58
N PRO A 53 -18.26 -3.75 2.38
CA PRO A 53 -16.81 -3.61 2.50
C PRO A 53 -16.05 -4.05 1.25
N CYS A 54 -16.58 -4.95 0.42
CA CYS A 54 -15.89 -5.38 -0.80
C CYS A 54 -16.90 -5.66 -1.92
N TRP A 55 -16.70 -5.07 -3.10
CA TRP A 55 -17.59 -5.29 -4.25
C TRP A 55 -16.95 -4.91 -5.59
N ALA A 56 -17.44 -5.51 -6.69
CA ALA A 56 -17.01 -5.19 -8.05
C ALA A 56 -18.10 -4.48 -8.83
N ALA A 57 -17.73 -3.50 -9.66
CA ALA A 57 -18.66 -2.90 -10.61
C ALA A 57 -18.81 -3.80 -11.85
N GLY A 58 -20.01 -4.31 -12.10
CA GLY A 58 -20.30 -5.24 -13.20
C GLY A 58 -19.36 -6.46 -13.19
N SER A 59 -18.71 -6.72 -14.33
CA SER A 59 -17.75 -7.82 -14.50
C SER A 59 -16.30 -7.47 -14.14
N GLY A 60 -16.04 -6.32 -13.51
CA GLY A 60 -14.69 -5.93 -13.09
C GLY A 60 -14.05 -7.01 -12.23
N PHE A 61 -12.78 -7.33 -12.48
CA PHE A 61 -12.04 -8.36 -11.73
C PHE A 61 -12.69 -9.76 -11.77
N ALA A 62 -13.54 -10.05 -12.75
CA ALA A 62 -14.04 -11.42 -12.96
C ALA A 62 -12.91 -12.36 -13.37
N ILE A 63 -12.89 -13.54 -12.75
CA ILE A 63 -11.90 -14.58 -12.97
C ILE A 63 -12.44 -15.58 -13.99
N THR A 64 -11.68 -15.78 -15.06
CA THR A 64 -11.91 -16.86 -16.02
C THR A 64 -10.89 -17.97 -15.76
N ALA A 65 -11.38 -19.07 -15.18
CA ALA A 65 -10.57 -20.24 -14.78
C ALA A 65 -10.69 -21.43 -15.74
N SER A 66 -11.53 -21.33 -16.77
CA SER A 66 -11.74 -22.40 -17.75
C SER A 66 -12.06 -21.83 -19.13
N THR A 67 -11.88 -22.64 -20.17
CA THR A 67 -12.36 -22.35 -21.53
C THR A 67 -13.55 -23.24 -21.87
N THR A 68 -14.47 -22.72 -22.66
CA THR A 68 -15.59 -23.49 -23.20
C THR A 68 -15.32 -23.84 -24.65
N ASN A 69 -15.31 -25.12 -24.97
CA ASN A 69 -15.14 -25.62 -26.32
C ASN A 69 -16.41 -25.38 -27.15
N ALA A 70 -16.30 -25.48 -28.49
CA ALA A 70 -17.43 -25.28 -29.41
C ALA A 70 -18.58 -26.29 -29.20
N ASP A 71 -18.30 -27.44 -28.56
CA ASP A 71 -19.28 -28.46 -28.20
C ASP A 71 -19.97 -28.20 -26.84
N GLY A 72 -19.62 -27.10 -26.16
CA GLY A 72 -20.16 -26.73 -24.85
C GLY A 72 -19.44 -27.36 -23.65
N SER A 73 -18.42 -28.20 -23.87
CA SER A 73 -17.61 -28.75 -22.77
C SER A 73 -16.66 -27.70 -22.19
N SER A 74 -16.45 -27.71 -20.87
CA SER A 74 -15.52 -26.81 -20.19
C SER A 74 -14.20 -27.51 -19.87
N LYS A 75 -13.07 -26.86 -20.15
CA LYS A 75 -11.72 -27.32 -19.82
C LYS A 75 -11.08 -26.35 -18.81
N PRO A 76 -10.70 -26.81 -17.61
CA PRO A 76 -9.97 -25.98 -16.65
C PRO A 76 -8.63 -25.48 -17.22
N LEU A 77 -8.26 -24.26 -16.85
CA LEU A 77 -6.97 -23.65 -17.16
C LEU A 77 -6.00 -23.82 -15.99
N PRO A 78 -4.68 -23.96 -16.24
CA PRO A 78 -3.68 -23.85 -15.18
C PRO A 78 -3.71 -22.44 -14.57
N LEU A 79 -3.34 -22.31 -13.30
CA LEU A 79 -3.48 -21.05 -12.55
C LEU A 79 -2.73 -19.87 -13.20
N THR A 80 -1.60 -20.13 -13.86
CA THR A 80 -0.82 -19.12 -14.61
C THR A 80 -1.61 -18.48 -15.74
N ASP A 81 -2.61 -19.18 -16.27
CA ASP A 81 -3.40 -18.77 -17.43
C ASP A 81 -4.78 -18.23 -17.02
N TRP A 82 -5.10 -18.21 -15.72
CA TRP A 82 -6.33 -17.61 -15.21
C TRP A 82 -6.33 -16.11 -15.53
N GLN A 83 -7.41 -15.67 -16.17
CA GLN A 83 -7.56 -14.29 -16.64
C GLN A 83 -8.40 -13.47 -15.67
N LEU A 84 -7.95 -12.25 -15.41
CA LEU A 84 -8.65 -11.22 -14.67
C LEU A 84 -9.24 -10.20 -15.65
N SER A 85 -10.56 -10.01 -15.57
CA SER A 85 -11.27 -9.06 -16.43
C SER A 85 -10.98 -7.60 -16.02
N PRO A 86 -10.92 -6.66 -16.98
CA PRO A 86 -10.81 -5.23 -16.69
C PRO A 86 -12.07 -4.70 -16.00
N GLY A 87 -11.92 -3.62 -15.23
CA GLY A 87 -13.01 -2.91 -14.57
C GLY A 87 -12.63 -2.41 -13.18
N HIS A 88 -13.64 -2.12 -12.37
CA HIS A 88 -13.47 -1.54 -11.04
C HIS A 88 -13.83 -2.53 -9.93
N PHE A 89 -13.02 -2.50 -8.87
CA PHE A 89 -13.28 -3.19 -7.62
C PHE A 89 -13.10 -2.21 -6.45
N TYR A 90 -13.89 -2.35 -5.40
CA TYR A 90 -13.80 -1.50 -4.22
C TYR A 90 -13.51 -2.36 -3.00
N VAL A 91 -12.54 -1.94 -2.19
CA VAL A 91 -12.19 -2.56 -0.90
C VAL A 91 -12.18 -1.46 0.16
N ASP A 92 -13.05 -1.56 1.15
CA ASP A 92 -13.34 -0.52 2.16
C ASP A 92 -13.56 0.88 1.55
N GLY A 93 -14.18 0.93 0.37
CA GLY A 93 -14.41 2.15 -0.39
C GLY A 93 -13.22 2.65 -1.22
N ILE A 94 -12.06 1.98 -1.16
CA ILE A 94 -10.89 2.27 -2.01
C ILE A 94 -11.13 1.70 -3.41
N LEU A 95 -11.10 2.56 -4.43
CA LEU A 95 -11.24 2.16 -5.83
C LEU A 95 -9.94 1.52 -6.36
N CYS A 96 -10.04 0.25 -6.75
CA CYS A 96 -9.06 -0.49 -7.52
C CYS A 96 -9.49 -0.52 -8.99
N VAL A 97 -8.56 -0.19 -9.89
CA VAL A 97 -8.81 -0.17 -11.33
C VAL A 97 -7.92 -1.21 -12.01
N ASN A 98 -8.54 -2.13 -12.75
CA ASN A 98 -7.85 -2.97 -13.70
C ASN A 98 -8.17 -2.48 -15.12
N GLU A 99 -7.21 -1.81 -15.75
CA GLU A 99 -7.42 -1.15 -17.05
C GLU A 99 -7.60 -2.15 -18.20
N VAL A 100 -6.88 -3.28 -18.15
CA VAL A 100 -6.80 -4.25 -19.24
C VAL A 100 -6.89 -5.67 -18.68
N ALA A 101 -7.44 -6.59 -19.47
CA ALA A 101 -7.39 -8.01 -19.11
C ALA A 101 -5.94 -8.47 -18.93
N CYS A 102 -5.66 -9.20 -17.85
CA CYS A 102 -4.33 -9.72 -17.54
C CYS A 102 -4.43 -11.08 -16.85
N THR A 103 -3.34 -11.87 -16.87
CA THR A 103 -3.27 -13.06 -16.02
C THR A 103 -2.93 -12.69 -14.58
N LEU A 104 -3.15 -13.61 -13.64
CA LEU A 104 -2.73 -13.43 -12.25
C LEU A 104 -1.22 -13.13 -12.13
N ALA A 105 -0.40 -13.78 -12.96
CA ALA A 105 1.05 -13.59 -12.94
C ALA A 105 1.49 -12.23 -13.54
N GLN A 106 0.70 -11.69 -14.48
CA GLN A 106 0.98 -10.45 -15.24
C GLN A 106 0.16 -9.24 -14.78
N GLN A 107 -0.50 -9.35 -13.64
CA GLN A 107 -1.19 -8.23 -13.00
C GLN A 107 -0.25 -7.02 -12.85
N PRO A 108 -0.78 -5.79 -12.89
CA PRO A 108 0.01 -4.61 -12.60
C PRO A 108 0.59 -4.68 -11.19
N HIS A 109 1.67 -3.93 -10.97
CA HIS A 109 2.32 -3.82 -9.66
C HIS A 109 2.82 -5.16 -9.07
N ALA A 110 3.07 -6.17 -9.89
CA ALA A 110 3.95 -7.29 -9.53
C ALA A 110 5.40 -6.80 -9.27
N PRO A 111 6.23 -7.53 -8.50
CA PRO A 111 5.94 -8.81 -7.84
C PRO A 111 5.13 -8.64 -6.54
N THR A 112 4.46 -9.70 -6.10
CA THR A 112 3.91 -9.77 -4.74
C THR A 112 4.97 -10.32 -3.77
N PRO A 113 4.80 -10.21 -2.45
CA PRO A 113 5.71 -10.79 -1.47
C PRO A 113 5.88 -12.31 -1.60
N ASP A 114 4.84 -12.97 -2.12
CA ASP A 114 4.80 -14.41 -2.37
C ASP A 114 5.60 -14.84 -3.60
N TYR A 115 5.98 -13.91 -4.48
CA TYR A 115 6.79 -14.22 -5.66
C TYR A 115 8.17 -14.73 -5.18
N GLY A 116 8.77 -15.63 -5.96
CA GLY A 116 10.01 -16.34 -5.69
C GLY A 116 11.00 -15.56 -4.85
N VAL A 117 11.24 -16.05 -3.64
CA VAL A 117 12.18 -15.45 -2.67
C VAL A 117 13.65 -15.50 -3.14
N ALA A 118 13.94 -16.05 -4.33
CA ALA A 118 15.22 -15.98 -5.01
C ALA A 118 15.21 -16.47 -6.49
N ASP A 119 14.16 -17.16 -6.96
CA ASP A 119 14.17 -17.93 -8.21
C ASP A 119 13.34 -17.33 -9.37
N GLY A 120 12.76 -16.14 -9.19
CA GLY A 120 12.05 -15.42 -10.25
C GLY A 120 10.67 -15.98 -10.65
N LYS A 121 10.10 -16.89 -9.86
CA LYS A 121 8.74 -17.43 -10.10
C LYS A 121 7.65 -16.53 -9.53
N SER A 122 6.46 -16.54 -10.12
CA SER A 122 5.31 -15.77 -9.63
C SER A 122 4.59 -16.43 -8.45
N GLY A 123 4.88 -17.70 -8.16
CA GLY A 123 4.17 -18.48 -7.14
C GLY A 123 2.85 -19.08 -7.66
N PHE A 124 2.42 -18.69 -8.87
CA PHE A 124 1.24 -19.28 -9.53
C PHE A 124 1.59 -20.51 -10.37
N GLU A 125 2.87 -20.78 -10.65
CA GLU A 125 3.31 -21.92 -11.46
C GLU A 125 3.11 -23.26 -10.75
N ASN A 126 3.19 -23.27 -9.42
CA ASN A 126 3.04 -24.46 -8.58
C ASN A 126 2.03 -24.16 -7.47
N PRO A 127 0.73 -24.05 -7.80
CA PRO A 127 -0.27 -23.73 -6.80
C PRO A 127 -0.41 -24.86 -5.77
N PRO A 128 -0.70 -24.53 -4.51
CA PRO A 128 -1.08 -25.52 -3.52
C PRO A 128 -2.39 -26.21 -3.91
N ALA A 129 -2.66 -27.39 -3.35
CA ALA A 129 -3.83 -28.21 -3.71
C ALA A 129 -5.18 -27.53 -3.40
N GLY A 130 -5.22 -26.61 -2.44
CA GLY A 130 -6.39 -25.79 -2.12
C GLY A 130 -5.93 -24.43 -1.58
N PHE A 131 -6.60 -23.36 -2.00
CA PHE A 131 -6.25 -22.00 -1.64
C PHE A 131 -7.43 -21.04 -1.74
N ALA A 132 -7.32 -19.92 -1.04
CA ALA A 132 -8.12 -18.73 -1.28
C ALA A 132 -7.37 -17.73 -2.15
N LEU A 133 -8.07 -17.14 -3.11
CA LEU A 133 -7.60 -15.99 -3.87
C LEU A 133 -8.12 -14.72 -3.19
N TRP A 134 -7.23 -13.78 -2.91
CA TRP A 134 -7.57 -12.53 -2.25
C TRP A 134 -6.84 -11.33 -2.86
N LEU A 135 -7.43 -10.16 -2.71
CA LEU A 135 -6.91 -8.89 -3.19
C LEU A 135 -6.33 -8.11 -2.01
N ASP A 136 -5.03 -7.82 -2.07
CA ASP A 136 -4.32 -6.89 -1.18
C ASP A 136 -4.38 -5.48 -1.76
N VAL A 137 -4.83 -4.48 -0.99
CA VAL A 137 -5.04 -3.11 -1.45
C VAL A 137 -4.43 -2.13 -0.47
N TRP A 138 -3.59 -1.20 -0.94
CA TRP A 138 -3.00 -0.16 -0.10
C TRP A 138 -2.65 1.09 -0.91
N GLU A 139 -2.27 2.15 -0.21
CA GLU A 139 -1.78 3.38 -0.83
C GLU A 139 -0.26 3.47 -0.69
N ARG A 140 0.46 3.28 -1.81
CA ARG A 140 1.91 3.54 -1.84
C ARG A 140 2.17 5.03 -2.04
N HIS A 141 3.25 5.52 -1.47
CA HIS A 141 3.69 6.90 -1.68
C HIS A 141 4.75 6.95 -2.77
N LEU A 142 4.71 8.01 -3.57
CA LEU A 142 5.61 8.24 -4.69
C LEU A 142 6.21 9.64 -4.60
N CYS A 143 7.53 9.71 -4.53
CA CYS A 143 8.28 10.95 -4.73
C CYS A 143 8.66 11.14 -6.21
N ALA A 144 9.29 12.27 -6.53
CA ALA A 144 9.75 12.56 -7.89
C ALA A 144 10.83 11.58 -8.42
N VAL A 145 11.48 10.77 -7.57
CA VAL A 145 12.38 9.70 -8.04
C VAL A 145 11.60 8.49 -8.55
N GLU A 146 10.53 8.13 -7.84
CA GLU A 146 9.69 6.95 -8.13
C GLU A 146 8.63 7.24 -9.21
N ALA A 147 8.31 8.51 -9.43
CA ALA A 147 7.45 8.96 -10.52
C ALA A 147 7.97 10.30 -11.07
N PRO A 148 8.94 10.27 -12.01
CA PRO A 148 9.61 11.46 -12.55
C PRO A 148 8.66 12.54 -13.11
N GLY A 149 7.48 12.15 -13.61
CA GLY A 149 6.47 13.08 -14.10
C GLY A 149 5.82 13.97 -13.03
N ILE A 150 6.08 13.74 -11.74
CA ILE A 150 5.64 14.60 -10.63
C ILE A 150 6.52 15.85 -10.51
N ALA A 151 7.80 15.77 -10.92
CA ALA A 151 8.75 16.86 -10.79
C ALA A 151 8.34 18.06 -11.64
N ASP A 152 8.49 19.27 -11.10
CA ASP A 152 8.15 20.48 -11.83
C ASP A 152 9.26 20.83 -12.83
N VAL A 153 8.97 20.62 -14.12
CA VAL A 153 9.91 20.89 -15.22
C VAL A 153 10.27 22.37 -15.32
N ALA A 154 9.38 23.28 -14.94
CA ALA A 154 9.65 24.72 -14.97
C ALA A 154 10.57 25.17 -13.83
N LEU A 155 10.73 24.35 -12.79
CA LEU A 155 11.58 24.61 -11.63
C LEU A 155 12.78 23.66 -11.58
N ASP A 156 13.33 23.28 -12.73
CA ASP A 156 14.52 22.39 -12.84
C ASP A 156 14.33 21.04 -12.13
N GLY A 157 13.12 20.48 -12.21
CA GLY A 157 12.78 19.18 -11.64
C GLY A 157 12.71 19.17 -10.11
N VAL A 158 12.43 20.32 -9.48
CA VAL A 158 12.18 20.40 -8.03
C VAL A 158 10.99 19.53 -7.64
N ASP A 159 11.16 18.77 -6.56
CA ASP A 159 10.09 18.04 -5.90
C ASP A 159 9.29 18.99 -5.00
N THR A 160 8.09 19.36 -5.44
CA THR A 160 7.21 20.30 -4.73
C THR A 160 6.13 19.59 -3.91
N ALA A 161 5.64 18.45 -4.40
CA ALA A 161 4.61 17.66 -3.74
C ALA A 161 4.63 16.23 -4.26
N THR A 162 4.49 15.27 -3.35
CA THR A 162 4.47 13.84 -3.66
C THR A 162 3.05 13.31 -3.94
N ARG A 163 2.89 12.03 -4.32
CA ARG A 163 1.58 11.42 -4.57
C ARG A 163 1.36 10.16 -3.74
N ALA A 164 0.10 9.86 -3.46
CA ALA A 164 -0.34 8.53 -3.04
C ALA A 164 -0.97 7.83 -4.25
N GLN A 165 -0.57 6.58 -4.51
CA GLN A 165 -1.11 5.74 -5.55
C GLN A 165 -1.76 4.52 -4.91
N VAL A 166 -3.02 4.25 -5.25
CA VAL A 166 -3.68 2.99 -4.90
C VAL A 166 -3.01 1.86 -5.67
N VAL A 167 -2.56 0.85 -4.94
CA VAL A 167 -1.99 -0.38 -5.47
C VAL A 167 -2.89 -1.53 -5.05
N TRP A 168 -3.07 -2.48 -5.94
CA TRP A 168 -3.72 -3.74 -5.66
C TRP A 168 -2.87 -4.91 -6.15
N GLN A 169 -2.91 -6.03 -5.43
CA GLN A 169 -2.24 -7.27 -5.81
C GLN A 169 -3.11 -8.48 -5.46
N LEU A 170 -3.22 -9.42 -6.39
CA LEU A 170 -3.79 -10.74 -6.19
C LEU A 170 -2.78 -11.69 -5.58
N ARG A 171 -3.22 -12.39 -4.53
CA ARG A 171 -2.40 -13.29 -3.73
C ARG A 171 -3.13 -14.57 -3.37
N LEU A 172 -2.36 -15.57 -2.97
CA LEU A 172 -2.86 -16.87 -2.53
C LEU A 172 -2.71 -17.01 -1.02
N LEU A 173 -3.73 -17.58 -0.38
CA LEU A 173 -3.67 -18.04 1.00
C LEU A 173 -3.98 -19.53 1.03
N ASP A 174 -3.02 -20.35 1.44
CA ASP A 174 -3.22 -21.78 1.68
C ASP A 174 -3.36 -22.08 3.18
N GLN A 175 -3.76 -23.31 3.48
CA GLN A 175 -3.99 -23.74 4.86
C GLN A 175 -2.73 -23.63 5.74
N PRO A 176 -1.52 -24.06 5.31
CA PRO A 176 -0.31 -23.92 6.13
C PRO A 176 0.01 -22.46 6.48
N ARG A 177 -0.09 -21.53 5.52
CA ARG A 177 0.14 -20.10 5.80
C ARG A 177 -0.92 -19.52 6.73
N ALA A 178 -2.19 -19.87 6.52
CA ALA A 178 -3.27 -19.46 7.41
C ALA A 178 -3.09 -19.98 8.84
N GLN A 179 -2.62 -21.22 9.02
CA GLN A 179 -2.29 -21.77 10.33
C GLN A 179 -1.13 -21.01 11.00
N GLN A 180 -0.05 -20.73 10.26
CA GLN A 180 1.06 -19.93 10.78
C GLN A 180 0.62 -18.53 11.23
N GLN A 181 -0.25 -17.87 10.46
CA GLN A 181 -0.79 -16.57 10.84
C GLN A 181 -1.58 -16.65 12.16
N LEU A 182 -2.40 -17.69 12.35
CA LEU A 182 -3.13 -17.90 13.60
C LEU A 182 -2.19 -18.26 14.77
N ASP A 183 -1.09 -18.95 14.52
CA ASP A 183 -0.06 -19.26 15.52
C ASP A 183 0.64 -17.99 16.02
N ASP A 184 1.00 -17.08 15.11
CA ASP A 184 1.59 -15.78 15.45
C ASP A 184 0.59 -14.92 16.26
N VAL A 185 -0.68 -14.86 15.84
CA VAL A 185 -1.74 -14.15 16.56
C VAL A 185 -1.97 -14.75 17.95
N THR A 186 -1.98 -16.07 18.07
CA THR A 186 -2.14 -16.78 19.35
C THR A 186 -0.97 -16.46 20.29
N THR A 187 0.25 -16.44 19.76
CA THR A 187 1.45 -16.10 20.53
C THR A 187 1.37 -14.66 21.04
N ALA A 188 1.02 -13.72 20.16
CA ALA A 188 0.82 -12.31 20.51
C ALA A 188 -0.25 -12.12 21.60
N LEU A 189 -1.40 -12.79 21.49
CA LEU A 189 -2.46 -12.75 22.51
C LEU A 189 -1.98 -13.30 23.86
N LYS A 190 -1.20 -14.39 23.87
CA LYS A 190 -0.62 -14.92 25.11
C LYS A 190 0.36 -13.95 25.76
N THR A 191 1.20 -13.29 24.98
CA THR A 191 2.09 -12.22 25.48
C THR A 191 1.29 -11.09 26.09
N ARG A 192 0.22 -10.62 25.42
CA ARG A 192 -0.67 -9.59 25.96
C ARG A 192 -1.39 -10.05 27.23
N GLN A 193 -1.77 -11.33 27.31
CA GLN A 193 -2.40 -11.91 28.49
C GLN A 193 -1.45 -11.89 29.70
N GLN A 194 -0.17 -12.16 29.49
CA GLN A 194 0.86 -12.11 30.54
C GLN A 194 1.10 -10.68 31.04
N ALA A 195 0.99 -9.69 30.14
CA ALA A 195 1.13 -8.28 30.46
C ALA A 195 -0.18 -7.60 30.92
N ALA A 196 -1.27 -8.35 31.13
CA ALA A 196 -2.56 -7.76 31.46
C ALA A 196 -2.61 -7.31 32.93
N ASP A 197 -2.74 -6.00 33.15
CA ASP A 197 -2.70 -5.41 34.50
C ASP A 197 -4.03 -5.48 35.26
N ASN A 198 -5.12 -5.97 34.63
CA ASN A 198 -6.41 -6.09 35.29
C ASN A 198 -7.25 -7.30 34.81
N PRO A 199 -8.18 -7.80 35.65
CA PRO A 199 -8.96 -9.00 35.34
C PRO A 199 -9.89 -8.85 34.12
N SER A 200 -10.38 -7.64 33.84
CA SER A 200 -11.27 -7.39 32.70
C SER A 200 -10.53 -7.53 31.37
N ALA A 201 -9.33 -6.95 31.28
CA ALA A 201 -8.44 -7.10 30.13
C ALA A 201 -8.05 -8.57 29.94
N ALA A 202 -7.67 -9.26 31.02
CA ALA A 202 -7.33 -10.68 30.96
C ALA A 202 -8.51 -11.56 30.49
N ALA A 203 -9.73 -11.26 30.92
CA ALA A 203 -10.94 -11.95 30.47
C ALA A 203 -11.25 -11.70 29.00
N ALA A 204 -11.12 -10.46 28.53
CA ALA A 204 -11.29 -10.10 27.11
C ALA A 204 -10.27 -10.82 26.22
N ILE A 205 -9.00 -10.87 26.63
CA ILE A 205 -7.94 -11.59 25.88
C ILE A 205 -8.21 -13.11 25.87
N LYS A 206 -8.71 -13.67 26.98
CA LYS A 206 -9.10 -15.08 27.02
C LYS A 206 -10.23 -15.40 26.05
N GLN A 207 -11.20 -14.50 25.91
CA GLN A 207 -12.27 -14.62 24.92
C GLN A 207 -11.72 -14.56 23.49
N GLN A 208 -10.82 -13.63 23.19
CA GLN A 208 -10.14 -13.55 21.88
C GLN A 208 -9.36 -14.84 21.56
N LEU A 209 -8.64 -15.42 22.53
CA LEU A 209 -7.95 -16.70 22.34
C LEU A 209 -8.92 -17.83 21.98
N ALA A 210 -10.12 -17.86 22.56
CA ALA A 210 -11.15 -18.83 22.21
C ALA A 210 -11.69 -18.63 20.79
N GLU A 211 -11.87 -17.37 20.36
CA GLU A 211 -12.29 -17.01 19.00
C GLU A 211 -11.25 -17.45 17.95
N VAL A 212 -9.96 -17.18 18.20
CA VAL A 212 -8.87 -17.63 17.32
C VAL A 212 -8.78 -19.16 17.27
N ALA A 213 -9.01 -19.85 18.39
CA ALA A 213 -9.06 -21.31 18.42
C ALA A 213 -10.24 -21.88 17.62
N ALA A 214 -11.40 -21.20 17.65
CA ALA A 214 -12.55 -21.56 16.81
C ALA A 214 -12.24 -21.36 15.32
N LEU A 215 -11.61 -20.24 14.94
CA LEU A 215 -11.16 -19.99 13.57
C LEU A 215 -10.22 -21.10 13.06
N ARG A 216 -9.26 -21.52 13.90
CA ARG A 216 -8.35 -22.63 13.56
C ARG A 216 -9.12 -23.93 13.33
N LYS A 217 -10.07 -24.25 14.20
CA LYS A 217 -10.90 -25.45 14.07
C LYS A 217 -11.75 -25.43 12.78
N SER A 218 -12.30 -24.27 12.41
CA SER A 218 -13.02 -24.09 11.13
C SER A 218 -12.10 -24.29 9.93
N LEU A 219 -10.88 -23.75 9.97
CA LEU A 219 -9.85 -23.95 8.94
C LEU A 219 -9.47 -25.43 8.77
N ASP A 220 -9.39 -26.18 9.87
CA ASP A 220 -9.07 -27.61 9.87
C ASP A 220 -10.29 -28.52 9.55
N GLY A 221 -11.45 -27.94 9.24
CA GLY A 221 -12.68 -28.66 8.89
C GLY A 221 -13.47 -29.24 10.08
N GLY A 222 -13.11 -28.84 11.31
CA GLY A 222 -13.67 -29.37 12.56
C GLY A 222 -15.00 -28.76 13.02
N ASP A 223 -15.46 -27.66 12.42
CA ASP A 223 -16.78 -27.06 12.65
C ASP A 223 -17.49 -26.79 11.31
N GLN A 224 -18.39 -27.68 10.89
CA GLN A 224 -19.32 -27.44 9.78
C GLN A 224 -20.52 -26.58 10.22
N ALA A 225 -20.27 -25.54 11.00
CA ALA A 225 -21.33 -24.63 11.41
C ALA A 225 -21.55 -23.56 10.32
N ASN A 226 -22.29 -23.88 9.25
CA ASN A 226 -22.95 -22.97 8.28
C ASN A 226 -22.21 -21.74 7.72
N ASP A 227 -20.94 -21.49 8.05
CA ASP A 227 -20.20 -20.32 7.64
C ASP A 227 -19.66 -20.53 6.23
N SER A 228 -19.94 -19.57 5.35
CA SER A 228 -19.42 -19.59 3.98
C SER A 228 -17.88 -19.63 4.00
N PRO A 229 -17.21 -20.43 3.15
CA PRO A 229 -15.75 -20.40 3.01
C PRO A 229 -15.21 -18.97 2.79
N CYS A 230 -15.98 -18.13 2.13
CA CYS A 230 -15.66 -16.71 1.93
C CYS A 230 -15.65 -15.89 3.22
N ALA A 231 -16.54 -16.20 4.17
CA ALA A 231 -16.57 -15.53 5.48
C ALA A 231 -15.36 -15.94 6.32
N LEU A 232 -15.01 -17.23 6.31
CA LEU A 232 -13.81 -17.73 6.98
C LEU A 232 -12.54 -17.07 6.43
N VAL A 233 -12.38 -16.99 5.11
CA VAL A 233 -11.21 -16.32 4.50
C VAL A 233 -11.12 -14.85 4.92
N ARG A 234 -12.24 -14.12 4.95
CA ARG A 234 -12.24 -12.73 5.44
C ARG A 234 -11.79 -12.65 6.90
N GLN A 235 -12.29 -13.52 7.77
CA GLN A 235 -11.88 -13.57 9.18
C GLN A 235 -10.38 -13.90 9.33
N LEU A 236 -9.84 -14.79 8.48
CA LEU A 236 -8.42 -15.12 8.47
C LEU A 236 -7.56 -13.91 8.04
N LEU A 237 -7.95 -13.21 6.97
CA LEU A 237 -7.25 -12.01 6.50
C LEU A 237 -7.28 -10.89 7.54
N ASP A 238 -8.40 -10.73 8.25
CA ASP A 238 -8.58 -9.70 9.29
C ASP A 238 -7.97 -10.10 10.65
N ALA A 239 -7.64 -11.37 10.89
CA ALA A 239 -7.24 -11.88 12.20
C ALA A 239 -6.10 -11.08 12.83
N ARG A 240 -5.11 -10.66 12.02
CA ARG A 240 -4.01 -9.83 12.51
C ARG A 240 -4.53 -8.47 13.00
N ALA A 241 -5.31 -7.77 12.17
CA ALA A 241 -5.82 -6.43 12.51
C ALA A 241 -6.78 -6.46 13.71
N THR A 242 -7.59 -7.51 13.84
CA THR A 242 -8.57 -7.68 14.92
C THR A 242 -7.93 -8.06 16.25
N TYR A 243 -7.00 -9.01 16.25
CA TYR A 243 -6.52 -9.63 17.49
C TYR A 243 -5.09 -9.25 17.88
N ALA A 244 -4.25 -8.85 16.92
CA ALA A 244 -2.81 -8.68 17.15
C ALA A 244 -2.19 -7.46 16.45
N SER A 245 -2.99 -6.40 16.21
CA SER A 245 -2.46 -5.14 15.67
C SER A 245 -1.38 -4.60 16.63
N PRO A 246 -0.15 -4.36 16.16
CA PRO A 246 0.89 -3.80 16.99
C PRO A 246 0.51 -2.37 17.39
N ARG A 247 1.03 -1.92 18.52
CA ARG A 247 0.85 -0.55 19.00
C ARG A 247 2.17 0.00 19.48
N LEU A 248 2.36 1.29 19.27
CA LEU A 248 3.53 2.03 19.73
C LEU A 248 3.05 3.27 20.47
N ARG A 249 3.73 3.61 21.56
CA ARG A 249 3.66 4.93 22.20
C ARG A 249 4.98 5.66 21.99
N ALA A 250 4.93 6.97 21.83
CA ALA A 250 6.11 7.82 21.77
C ALA A 250 6.00 8.90 22.84
N GLU A 251 7.11 9.18 23.50
CA GLU A 251 7.19 10.17 24.56
C GLU A 251 8.56 10.81 24.63
N LEU A 252 8.67 11.90 25.38
CA LEU A 252 9.95 12.48 25.74
C LEU A 252 10.38 11.85 27.06
N GLY A 253 11.61 11.35 27.08
CA GLY A 253 12.22 10.74 28.25
C GLY A 253 12.26 11.69 29.46
N PRO A 254 12.62 11.17 30.64
CA PRO A 254 12.68 11.96 31.86
C PRO A 254 13.60 13.17 31.68
N HIS A 255 13.21 14.27 32.32
CA HIS A 255 13.98 15.50 32.35
C HIS A 255 15.28 15.27 33.13
N GLU A 256 16.42 15.15 32.44
CA GLU A 256 17.70 15.30 33.11
C GLU A 256 17.89 16.78 33.44
N THR A 257 17.93 17.11 34.73
CA THR A 257 18.32 18.46 35.18
C THR A 257 19.78 18.65 34.84
N ASP A 258 20.05 19.47 33.83
CA ASP A 258 21.40 19.94 33.53
C ASP A 258 21.51 21.40 33.98
N ASP A 259 22.34 21.66 34.99
CA ASP A 259 22.52 22.98 35.61
C ASP A 259 23.46 23.89 34.77
N ASP A 260 23.86 23.48 33.56
CA ASP A 260 24.73 24.26 32.68
C ASP A 260 23.95 25.35 31.91
N PRO A 261 24.18 26.65 32.20
CA PRO A 261 23.48 27.77 31.57
C PRO A 261 23.83 27.99 30.09
N CYS A 262 24.76 27.22 29.51
CA CYS A 262 25.13 27.30 28.09
C CYS A 262 24.40 26.29 27.20
N VAL A 263 23.54 25.43 27.74
CA VAL A 263 22.69 24.52 26.98
C VAL A 263 21.46 25.29 26.48
N ILE A 264 21.08 25.11 25.21
CA ILE A 264 19.83 25.65 24.64
C ILE A 264 18.68 25.25 25.56
N ALA A 265 18.15 26.22 26.33
CA ALA A 265 17.12 26.07 27.36
C ALA A 265 17.05 24.66 27.98
N ALA A 266 17.73 24.43 29.09
CA ALA A 266 17.67 23.17 29.86
C ALA A 266 16.22 22.68 30.12
N ASP A 267 15.23 23.58 30.03
CA ASP A 267 13.80 23.31 30.19
C ASP A 267 13.15 22.58 28.98
N ALA A 268 13.81 22.51 27.82
CA ALA A 268 13.23 21.90 26.62
C ALA A 268 13.31 20.36 26.61
N ARG A 269 12.16 19.67 26.64
CA ARG A 269 12.10 18.20 26.66
C ARG A 269 12.48 17.56 25.33
N TYR A 270 12.14 18.20 24.21
CA TYR A 270 12.67 17.83 22.89
C TYR A 270 13.90 18.68 22.60
N ARG A 271 15.05 18.01 22.40
CA ARG A 271 16.36 18.65 22.29
C ARG A 271 16.83 18.91 20.87
N GLY A 272 15.99 18.61 19.88
CA GLY A 272 16.31 18.90 18.48
C GLY A 272 16.23 20.40 18.18
N MET A 273 17.07 20.87 17.25
CA MET A 273 17.13 22.29 16.87
C MET A 273 16.01 22.71 15.89
N GLU A 274 15.27 21.75 15.34
CA GLU A 274 14.28 21.97 14.29
C GLU A 274 13.03 21.13 14.51
N ASN A 275 11.92 21.56 13.90
CA ASN A 275 10.72 20.74 13.80
C ASN A 275 11.01 19.54 12.90
N GLN A 276 10.66 18.34 13.35
CA GLN A 276 10.94 17.09 12.63
C GLN A 276 9.68 16.23 12.52
N LEU A 277 9.68 15.29 11.58
CA LEU A 277 8.63 14.29 11.40
C LEU A 277 9.25 12.90 11.43
N TYR A 278 9.49 12.41 12.64
CA TYR A 278 10.11 11.12 12.82
C TYR A 278 9.20 10.01 12.28
N ARG A 279 9.81 8.99 11.69
CA ARG A 279 9.16 7.75 11.25
C ARG A 279 9.85 6.58 11.92
N VAL A 280 9.07 5.73 12.56
CA VAL A 280 9.51 4.38 12.98
C VAL A 280 8.84 3.40 12.03
N GLU A 281 9.61 2.61 11.28
CA GLU A 281 9.11 1.66 10.27
C GLU A 281 9.60 0.25 10.59
N ILE A 282 8.68 -0.72 10.58
CA ILE A 282 9.01 -2.14 10.65
C ILE A 282 9.71 -2.53 9.35
N HIS A 283 10.93 -3.02 9.48
CA HIS A 283 11.73 -3.50 8.36
C HIS A 283 11.42 -4.96 8.06
N GLN A 284 11.65 -5.85 9.02
CA GLN A 284 11.26 -7.26 8.94
C GLN A 284 10.02 -7.48 9.82
N GLY A 285 8.95 -8.02 9.23
CA GLY A 285 7.75 -8.42 9.96
C GLY A 285 7.89 -9.73 10.73
N GLY A 286 6.89 -10.04 11.55
CA GLY A 286 6.81 -11.20 12.44
C GLY A 286 6.40 -10.83 13.87
N PRO A 287 6.37 -11.78 14.81
CA PRO A 287 6.27 -11.47 16.24
C PRO A 287 7.55 -10.80 16.76
N ALA A 288 7.46 -10.21 17.97
CA ALA A 288 8.64 -9.69 18.67
C ALA A 288 9.73 -10.77 18.82
N GLY A 289 11.00 -10.36 18.70
CA GLY A 289 12.17 -11.27 18.61
C GLY A 289 12.56 -11.67 17.19
N THR A 290 11.61 -11.70 16.25
CA THR A 290 11.89 -11.83 14.81
C THR A 290 11.80 -10.47 14.12
N ALA A 291 10.82 -9.66 14.52
CA ALA A 291 10.58 -8.35 13.92
C ALA A 291 11.73 -7.36 14.20
N SER A 292 12.02 -6.54 13.20
CA SER A 292 13.02 -5.47 13.29
C SER A 292 12.44 -4.16 12.76
N PHE A 293 13.02 -3.04 13.18
CA PHE A 293 12.61 -1.72 12.76
C PHE A 293 13.81 -0.82 12.43
N LYS A 294 13.52 0.23 11.70
CA LYS A 294 14.42 1.32 11.32
C LYS A 294 13.69 2.64 11.49
N TRP A 295 14.41 3.74 11.59
CA TRP A 295 13.77 5.03 11.80
C TRP A 295 14.47 6.17 11.07
N SER A 296 13.72 7.24 10.82
CA SER A 296 14.22 8.43 10.16
C SER A 296 13.65 9.70 10.78
N ARG A 297 14.44 10.78 10.82
CA ARG A 297 14.03 12.11 11.29
C ARG A 297 13.08 12.81 10.32
N GLU A 298 13.28 12.59 9.01
CA GLU A 298 12.54 13.24 7.93
C GLU A 298 11.54 12.29 7.24
N ASN A 299 10.89 11.42 8.00
CA ASN A 299 9.92 10.44 7.50
C ASN A 299 10.44 9.56 6.34
N GLY A 300 11.75 9.28 6.33
CA GLY A 300 12.40 8.51 5.27
C GLY A 300 12.37 9.20 3.91
N SER A 301 12.20 10.52 3.84
CA SER A 301 12.07 11.28 2.59
C SER A 301 13.40 11.51 1.86
N VAL A 302 14.53 11.33 2.54
CA VAL A 302 15.87 11.53 1.96
C VAL A 302 16.22 10.35 1.05
N VAL A 303 16.08 10.58 -0.26
CA VAL A 303 16.32 9.59 -1.31
C VAL A 303 17.20 10.15 -2.43
N PHE A 304 17.97 9.25 -3.04
CA PHE A 304 18.85 9.56 -4.17
C PHE A 304 18.56 8.58 -5.30
N PRO A 305 18.28 9.06 -6.54
CA PRO A 305 18.16 8.17 -7.69
C PRO A 305 19.50 7.46 -7.91
N VAL A 306 19.45 6.15 -8.12
CA VAL A 306 20.64 5.34 -8.43
C VAL A 306 20.66 5.07 -9.92
N THR A 307 21.83 5.19 -10.54
CA THR A 307 22.02 4.92 -11.97
C THR A 307 22.78 3.64 -12.24
N ARG A 308 23.56 3.18 -11.27
CA ARG A 308 24.39 1.99 -11.36
C ARG A 308 24.86 1.52 -9.99
N CYS A 309 24.97 0.21 -9.82
CA CYS A 309 25.57 -0.45 -8.67
C CYS A 309 26.65 -1.43 -9.13
N ASP A 310 27.87 -1.30 -8.61
CA ASP A 310 28.99 -2.18 -8.92
C ASP A 310 29.51 -2.85 -7.63
N LEU A 311 29.21 -4.14 -7.45
CA LEU A 311 29.72 -4.94 -6.33
C LEU A 311 31.17 -5.33 -6.60
N GLY A 312 32.08 -4.89 -5.72
CA GLY A 312 33.48 -5.23 -5.77
C GLY A 312 33.76 -6.68 -5.39
N ALA A 313 34.99 -7.13 -5.64
CA ALA A 313 35.46 -8.43 -5.18
C ALA A 313 35.41 -8.52 -3.65
N ALA A 314 35.17 -9.73 -3.15
CA ALA A 314 35.26 -9.99 -1.71
C ALA A 314 36.70 -9.76 -1.23
N ALA A 315 36.84 -9.08 -0.10
CA ALA A 315 38.07 -8.94 0.65
C ALA A 315 38.42 -10.26 1.38
N ASP A 316 39.65 -10.35 1.91
CA ASP A 316 40.15 -11.54 2.60
C ASP A 316 39.32 -11.95 3.82
N ASP A 317 38.65 -11.00 4.47
CA ASP A 317 37.73 -11.24 5.59
C ASP A 317 36.33 -11.72 5.16
N GLY A 318 36.05 -11.71 3.85
CA GLY A 318 34.79 -12.07 3.24
C GLY A 318 33.76 -10.94 3.14
N SER A 319 34.11 -9.72 3.57
CA SER A 319 33.34 -8.50 3.27
C SER A 319 33.54 -8.07 1.81
N ALA A 320 32.70 -7.18 1.31
CA ALA A 320 32.87 -6.55 0.00
C ALA A 320 32.49 -5.06 0.08
N GLN A 321 32.86 -4.30 -0.95
CA GLN A 321 32.41 -2.93 -1.12
C GLN A 321 31.47 -2.83 -2.31
N LEU A 322 30.36 -2.13 -2.14
CA LEU A 322 29.42 -1.83 -3.21
C LEU A 322 29.55 -0.36 -3.58
N THR A 323 29.92 -0.08 -4.84
CA THR A 323 29.95 1.30 -5.34
C THR A 323 28.62 1.63 -5.99
N VAL A 324 27.96 2.68 -5.51
CA VAL A 324 26.65 3.13 -5.98
C VAL A 324 26.83 4.49 -6.64
N LYS A 325 26.45 4.59 -7.92
CA LYS A 325 26.48 5.86 -8.66
C LYS A 325 25.12 6.54 -8.61
N LEU A 326 25.08 7.73 -8.03
CA LEU A 326 23.87 8.53 -7.89
C LEU A 326 23.60 9.37 -9.14
N GLY A 327 22.33 9.50 -9.52
CA GLY A 327 21.90 10.40 -10.60
C GLY A 327 21.98 11.87 -10.20
N ARG A 328 21.89 12.16 -8.90
CA ARG A 328 22.14 13.48 -8.31
C ARG A 328 22.59 13.33 -6.86
N MET A 329 23.48 14.22 -6.43
CA MET A 329 23.89 14.32 -5.03
C MET A 329 22.85 15.10 -4.20
N GLY A 330 22.94 14.98 -2.87
CA GLY A 330 22.16 15.79 -1.95
C GLY A 330 22.45 17.28 -2.11
N ARG A 331 21.42 18.11 -1.89
CA ARG A 331 21.52 19.57 -2.07
C ARG A 331 22.30 20.26 -0.95
N ASP A 332 22.26 19.68 0.25
CA ASP A 332 22.88 20.22 1.45
C ASP A 332 23.28 19.08 2.41
N GLY A 333 23.94 19.42 3.53
CA GLY A 333 24.39 18.44 4.52
C GLY A 333 23.26 17.79 5.33
N ARG A 334 22.10 18.43 5.46
CA ARG A 334 20.94 17.91 6.22
C ARG A 334 20.20 16.85 5.42
N LEU A 335 19.97 17.11 4.14
CA LEU A 335 19.33 16.22 3.16
C LEU A 335 20.37 15.44 2.34
N GLY A 336 21.62 15.42 2.80
CA GLY A 336 22.75 14.75 2.17
C GLY A 336 23.04 13.38 2.79
N LEU A 337 24.13 12.78 2.32
CA LEU A 337 24.70 11.58 2.91
C LEU A 337 25.98 11.95 3.66
N ALA A 338 26.26 11.23 4.73
CA ALA A 338 27.51 11.26 5.45
C ALA A 338 28.07 9.84 5.62
N ALA A 339 29.38 9.75 5.89
CA ALA A 339 29.97 8.49 6.32
C ALA A 339 29.27 7.98 7.58
N ASN A 340 29.16 6.65 7.69
CA ASN A 340 28.43 5.91 8.71
C ASN A 340 26.90 5.97 8.63
N ASP A 341 26.31 6.67 7.65
CA ASP A 341 24.86 6.62 7.40
C ASP A 341 24.44 5.21 7.01
N TRP A 342 23.26 4.80 7.50
CA TRP A 342 22.63 3.57 7.05
C TRP A 342 21.72 3.88 5.88
N VAL A 343 21.87 3.10 4.82
CA VAL A 343 21.14 3.30 3.58
C VAL A 343 20.50 2.01 3.10
N GLU A 344 19.32 2.15 2.52
CA GLU A 344 18.55 1.06 1.93
C GLU A 344 18.55 1.22 0.41
N LEU A 345 18.87 0.14 -0.30
CA LEU A 345 18.78 0.06 -1.75
C LEU A 345 17.41 -0.48 -2.13
N VAL A 346 16.63 0.29 -2.87
CA VAL A 346 15.23 -0.02 -3.16
C VAL A 346 14.93 0.28 -4.61
N ASP A 347 14.13 -0.57 -5.24
CA ASP A 347 13.43 -0.30 -6.49
C ASP A 347 11.94 -0.69 -6.36
N ASP A 348 11.18 -0.54 -7.43
CA ASP A 348 9.76 -0.90 -7.46
C ASP A 348 9.55 -2.38 -7.05
N ARG A 349 10.44 -3.28 -7.46
CA ARG A 349 10.32 -4.72 -7.16
C ARG A 349 10.52 -5.01 -5.68
N CYS A 350 11.48 -4.34 -5.05
CA CYS A 350 11.71 -4.42 -3.60
C CYS A 350 10.49 -3.90 -2.84
N THR A 351 9.96 -2.75 -3.26
CA THR A 351 8.83 -2.08 -2.57
C THR A 351 7.53 -2.87 -2.72
N LEU A 352 7.16 -3.23 -3.96
CA LEU A 352 5.92 -3.94 -4.26
C LEU A 352 5.94 -5.39 -3.77
N GLY A 353 7.12 -6.01 -3.76
CA GLY A 353 7.35 -7.32 -3.15
C GLY A 353 7.52 -7.28 -1.62
N GLN A 354 7.40 -6.10 -0.99
CA GLN A 354 7.55 -5.89 0.46
C GLN A 354 8.79 -6.59 1.05
N ARG A 355 9.92 -6.45 0.36
CA ARG A 355 11.16 -7.14 0.73
C ARG A 355 11.91 -6.39 1.82
N ALA A 356 12.50 -7.16 2.74
CA ALA A 356 13.32 -6.65 3.84
C ALA A 356 14.78 -7.10 3.64
N TYR A 357 15.48 -6.45 2.71
CA TYR A 357 16.91 -6.71 2.49
C TYR A 357 17.77 -5.86 3.43
N PRO A 358 18.98 -6.35 3.81
CA PRO A 358 19.88 -5.63 4.70
C PRO A 358 20.14 -4.19 4.26
N LEU A 359 20.14 -3.27 5.22
CA LEU A 359 20.69 -1.93 5.02
C LEU A 359 22.22 -2.03 4.98
N LEU A 360 22.84 -1.11 4.25
CA LEU A 360 24.29 -1.03 4.13
C LEU A 360 24.77 0.29 4.72
N GLN A 361 25.99 0.29 5.25
CA GLN A 361 26.58 1.48 5.85
C GLN A 361 27.45 2.22 4.82
N VAL A 362 27.32 3.54 4.76
CA VAL A 362 28.16 4.41 3.93
C VAL A 362 29.58 4.45 4.48
N LEU A 363 30.56 4.02 3.68
CA LEU A 363 31.98 4.11 3.99
C LEU A 363 32.59 5.43 3.52
N ALA A 364 32.29 5.81 2.28
CA ALA A 364 32.86 6.98 1.65
C ALA A 364 31.90 7.58 0.62
N ILE A 365 32.06 8.88 0.39
CA ILE A 365 31.28 9.64 -0.59
C ILE A 365 32.27 10.41 -1.45
N ASP A 366 32.10 10.32 -2.76
CA ASP A 366 32.83 11.08 -3.77
C ASP A 366 31.85 11.99 -4.53
N PRO A 367 31.61 13.22 -4.05
CA PRO A 367 30.65 14.13 -4.66
C PRO A 367 31.05 14.56 -6.08
N ALA A 368 32.35 14.57 -6.41
CA ALA A 368 32.83 14.99 -7.71
C ALA A 368 32.43 14.00 -8.81
N ASN A 369 32.41 12.70 -8.48
CA ASN A 369 32.01 11.64 -9.41
C ASN A 369 30.59 11.12 -9.16
N GLY A 370 29.92 11.56 -8.10
CA GLY A 370 28.58 11.12 -7.72
C GLY A 370 28.54 9.69 -7.19
N ASN A 371 29.64 9.20 -6.60
CA ASN A 371 29.76 7.83 -6.12
C ASN A 371 29.62 7.76 -4.60
N VAL A 372 28.97 6.71 -4.13
CA VAL A 372 28.89 6.34 -2.72
C VAL A 372 29.40 4.92 -2.56
N THR A 373 30.36 4.71 -1.67
CA THR A 373 30.88 3.38 -1.36
C THR A 373 30.20 2.85 -0.10
N LEU A 374 29.59 1.68 -0.21
CA LEU A 374 28.85 1.02 0.86
C LEU A 374 29.59 -0.23 1.34
N ASN A 375 29.54 -0.47 2.65
CA ASN A 375 30.04 -1.70 3.25
C ASN A 375 29.04 -2.84 3.03
N VAL A 376 29.50 -3.95 2.47
CA VAL A 376 28.76 -5.22 2.41
C VAL A 376 29.43 -6.19 3.37
N PRO A 377 28.87 -6.42 4.57
CA PRO A 377 29.46 -7.33 5.53
C PRO A 377 29.55 -8.77 5.00
N LYS A 378 30.42 -9.57 5.64
CA LYS A 378 30.53 -11.00 5.34
C LYS A 378 29.17 -11.70 5.51
N ASN A 379 28.84 -12.60 4.58
CA ASN A 379 27.58 -13.35 4.53
C ASN A 379 26.33 -12.46 4.36
N THR A 380 26.49 -11.23 3.91
CA THR A 380 25.39 -10.34 3.57
C THR A 380 25.20 -10.28 2.06
N THR A 381 23.98 -10.55 1.60
CA THR A 381 23.60 -10.36 0.20
C THR A 381 22.81 -9.05 0.10
N PRO A 382 23.34 -8.00 -0.55
CA PRO A 382 22.60 -6.76 -0.76
C PRO A 382 21.46 -6.99 -1.75
N TRP A 383 20.47 -6.09 -1.76
CA TRP A 383 19.41 -6.11 -2.77
C TRP A 383 20.03 -5.97 -4.18
N PRO A 384 19.75 -6.89 -5.13
CA PRO A 384 20.22 -6.79 -6.49
C PRO A 384 19.42 -5.74 -7.26
N LEU A 385 19.78 -4.48 -7.03
CA LEU A 385 19.11 -3.31 -7.60
C LEU A 385 19.07 -3.39 -9.13
N SER A 386 17.95 -2.99 -9.72
CA SER A 386 17.78 -2.97 -11.18
C SER A 386 18.60 -1.84 -11.81
N ASP A 387 19.27 -2.12 -12.93
CA ASP A 387 19.85 -1.08 -13.79
C ASP A 387 18.80 -0.46 -14.75
N ASP A 388 17.59 -1.03 -14.81
CA ASP A 388 16.48 -0.47 -15.59
C ASP A 388 15.89 0.77 -14.87
N PRO A 389 15.99 1.98 -15.45
CA PRO A 389 15.46 3.19 -14.84
C PRO A 389 13.94 3.16 -14.67
N LEU A 390 13.21 2.32 -15.41
CA LEU A 390 11.76 2.14 -15.25
C LEU A 390 11.38 1.37 -13.97
N GLN A 391 12.35 0.77 -13.28
CA GLN A 391 12.16 0.19 -11.95
C GLN A 391 12.44 1.20 -10.83
N HIS A 392 12.80 2.44 -11.17
CA HIS A 392 13.06 3.54 -10.25
C HIS A 392 14.04 3.20 -9.10
N PRO A 393 15.24 2.69 -9.42
CA PRO A 393 16.24 2.37 -8.42
C PRO A 393 16.66 3.62 -7.61
N LEU A 394 16.67 3.49 -6.28
CA LEU A 394 17.00 4.56 -5.36
C LEU A 394 17.76 4.06 -4.13
N LEU A 395 18.48 5.00 -3.51
CA LEU A 395 19.15 4.86 -2.23
C LEU A 395 18.38 5.71 -1.21
N ARG A 396 17.95 5.13 -0.10
CA ARG A 396 17.20 5.84 0.96
C ARG A 396 17.99 5.87 2.26
N ARG A 397 18.10 7.05 2.89
CA ARG A 397 18.81 7.23 4.17
C ARG A 397 17.91 6.89 5.36
N TRP A 398 18.52 6.29 6.38
CA TRP A 398 17.94 6.01 7.69
C TRP A 398 18.88 6.48 8.81
N ASP A 399 18.32 6.83 9.98
CA ASP A 399 19.01 7.63 11.00
C ASP A 399 19.51 6.85 12.21
N GLN A 400 19.18 5.55 12.34
CA GLN A 400 19.67 4.72 13.43
C GLN A 400 21.21 4.66 13.48
N ARG A 401 21.79 4.59 14.67
CA ARG A 401 23.25 4.53 14.87
C ARG A 401 23.65 3.45 15.85
N GLU A 402 23.09 3.51 17.05
CA GLU A 402 23.40 2.59 18.14
C GLU A 402 22.52 1.36 18.10
N THR A 403 22.98 0.26 18.71
CA THR A 403 22.25 -1.02 18.85
C THR A 403 21.75 -1.66 17.54
N VAL A 404 22.30 -1.24 16.40
CA VAL A 404 22.02 -1.84 15.09
C VAL A 404 22.63 -3.24 14.98
N ASN A 405 21.87 -4.17 14.43
CA ASN A 405 22.32 -5.53 14.15
C ASN A 405 23.12 -5.60 12.84
N ALA A 406 23.54 -6.81 12.45
CA ALA A 406 24.30 -7.04 11.20
C ALA A 406 23.55 -6.69 9.91
N GLN A 407 22.22 -6.49 9.97
CA GLN A 407 21.39 -6.03 8.85
C GLN A 407 21.19 -4.50 8.84
N GLY A 408 21.80 -3.77 9.78
CA GLY A 408 21.67 -2.31 9.87
C GLY A 408 20.36 -1.82 10.47
N VAL A 409 19.65 -2.67 11.22
CA VAL A 409 18.34 -2.39 11.82
C VAL A 409 18.30 -2.72 13.31
N LEU A 410 17.28 -2.24 14.02
CA LEU A 410 17.07 -2.49 15.43
C LEU A 410 16.05 -3.62 15.64
N ALA A 411 16.20 -4.41 16.70
CA ALA A 411 15.20 -5.43 17.06
C ALA A 411 13.97 -4.78 17.70
N VAL A 412 12.77 -5.30 17.42
CA VAL A 412 11.57 -4.91 18.15
C VAL A 412 11.58 -5.56 19.53
N ALA A 413 11.67 -4.73 20.57
CA ALA A 413 11.50 -5.10 21.96
C ALA A 413 10.19 -4.51 22.51
N GLU A 414 9.33 -5.36 23.06
CA GLU A 414 8.04 -4.96 23.62
C GLU A 414 8.14 -4.69 25.12
N GLY A 415 7.33 -3.75 25.61
CA GLY A 415 7.25 -3.39 27.03
C GLY A 415 8.28 -2.36 27.50
N ASP A 416 9.50 -2.42 26.95
CA ASP A 416 10.61 -1.54 27.32
C ASP A 416 10.66 -0.26 26.46
N ALA A 417 11.13 0.83 27.07
CA ALA A 417 11.39 2.08 26.35
C ALA A 417 12.69 1.96 25.54
N ILE A 418 12.62 2.33 24.27
CA ILE A 418 13.74 2.38 23.33
C ILE A 418 14.02 3.84 23.02
N ALA A 419 15.20 4.32 23.36
CA ALA A 419 15.65 5.66 22.99
C ALA A 419 15.95 5.73 21.49
N LEU A 420 15.44 6.77 20.83
CA LEU A 420 15.82 7.10 19.45
C LEU A 420 16.95 8.13 19.49
N GLU A 421 16.63 9.37 19.89
CA GLU A 421 17.56 10.50 20.06
C GLU A 421 16.80 11.74 20.58
N ASN A 422 17.52 12.81 20.92
CA ASN A 422 16.94 14.12 21.26
C ASN A 422 15.86 14.07 22.35
N GLY A 423 15.97 13.10 23.26
CA GLY A 423 14.99 12.82 24.31
C GLY A 423 13.79 11.99 23.87
N ILE A 424 13.62 11.69 22.58
CA ILE A 424 12.52 10.87 22.07
C ILE A 424 12.74 9.40 22.42
N GLN A 425 11.73 8.81 23.04
CA GLN A 425 11.64 7.39 23.34
C GLN A 425 10.37 6.80 22.73
N ILE A 426 10.43 5.52 22.35
CA ILE A 426 9.29 4.75 21.90
C ILE A 426 9.12 3.51 22.76
N THR A 427 7.90 3.01 22.90
CA THR A 427 7.65 1.69 23.47
C THR A 427 6.65 0.95 22.61
N PHE A 428 6.99 -0.27 22.22
CA PHE A 428 6.04 -1.19 21.60
C PHE A 428 5.22 -1.88 22.69
N GLU A 429 3.89 -1.92 22.55
CA GLU A 429 3.04 -2.62 23.52
C GLU A 429 3.18 -4.15 23.37
N PRO A 430 3.11 -4.90 24.49
CA PRO A 430 3.14 -6.36 24.45
C PRO A 430 2.06 -6.99 23.56
N GLY A 431 2.47 -7.96 22.75
CA GLY A 431 1.60 -8.80 21.94
C GLY A 431 1.23 -8.23 20.56
N GLY A 432 2.18 -7.65 19.84
CA GLY A 432 2.01 -7.25 18.44
C GLY A 432 2.48 -8.32 17.43
N VAL A 433 1.76 -8.47 16.31
CA VAL A 433 2.30 -9.11 15.11
C VAL A 433 2.61 -8.02 14.09
N TYR A 434 3.89 -7.80 13.81
CA TYR A 434 4.38 -6.70 12.98
C TYR A 434 4.41 -7.09 11.51
N ALA A 435 4.03 -6.17 10.61
CA ALA A 435 4.15 -6.36 9.16
C ALA A 435 5.22 -5.43 8.58
N THR A 436 5.98 -5.92 7.61
CA THR A 436 6.96 -5.09 6.87
C THR A 436 6.26 -3.85 6.31
N GLY A 437 6.83 -2.68 6.59
CA GLY A 437 6.28 -1.40 6.14
C GLY A 437 5.26 -0.76 7.10
N ASP A 438 4.78 -1.46 8.15
CA ASP A 438 4.05 -0.82 9.25
C ASP A 438 4.87 0.34 9.80
N TYR A 439 4.22 1.47 10.10
CA TYR A 439 4.95 2.62 10.61
C TYR A 439 4.15 3.55 11.50
N TRP A 440 4.88 4.32 12.31
CA TRP A 440 4.36 5.40 13.12
C TRP A 440 5.04 6.71 12.75
N LEU A 441 4.31 7.81 12.83
CA LEU A 441 4.84 9.16 12.64
C LEU A 441 4.80 9.90 13.98
N ILE A 442 5.93 10.51 14.34
CA ILE A 442 6.10 11.22 15.61
C ILE A 442 6.53 12.66 15.26
N PRO A 443 5.58 13.61 15.14
CA PRO A 443 5.92 15.00 14.88
C PRO A 443 6.52 15.64 16.13
N ALA A 444 7.77 16.08 16.04
CA ALA A 444 8.48 16.77 17.12
C ALA A 444 8.54 18.28 16.83
N ARG A 445 8.35 19.10 17.86
CA ARG A 445 8.29 20.57 17.75
C ARG A 445 9.18 21.22 18.79
N VAL A 446 9.92 22.25 18.38
CA VAL A 446 10.84 23.00 19.26
C VAL A 446 10.09 24.01 20.15
N ALA A 447 8.96 24.54 19.66
CA ALA A 447 8.21 25.57 20.37
C ALA A 447 7.63 25.06 21.71
N GLY A 448 7.64 25.94 22.73
CA GLY A 448 7.00 25.68 24.04
C GLY A 448 7.70 24.57 24.82
N ASP A 449 8.98 24.76 25.14
CA ASP A 449 9.83 23.82 25.88
C ASP A 449 9.99 22.44 25.21
N GLY A 450 9.88 22.37 23.88
CA GLY A 450 10.08 21.13 23.12
C GLY A 450 9.02 20.06 23.42
N GLN A 451 8.16 19.76 22.45
CA GLN A 451 7.06 18.80 22.63
C GLN A 451 6.92 17.83 21.46
N LEU A 452 6.26 16.70 21.72
CA LEU A 452 5.74 15.82 20.68
C LEU A 452 4.26 16.13 20.45
N ASP A 453 3.86 16.27 19.20
CA ASP A 453 2.46 16.27 18.79
C ASP A 453 1.95 14.82 18.74
N TRP A 454 1.98 14.17 19.91
CA TRP A 454 1.56 12.79 20.09
C TRP A 454 0.25 12.75 20.90
N PRO A 455 -0.78 12.03 20.43
CA PRO A 455 -2.04 11.89 21.16
C PRO A 455 -1.84 11.36 22.58
N ALA A 456 -2.58 11.91 23.54
CA ALA A 456 -2.56 11.48 24.94
C ALA A 456 -3.97 11.08 25.41
N VAL A 457 -4.05 10.07 26.27
CA VAL A 457 -5.27 9.64 26.97
C VAL A 457 -5.04 9.83 28.46
N ASN A 458 -5.90 10.60 29.13
CA ASN A 458 -5.80 10.92 30.55
C ASN A 458 -4.43 11.49 30.98
N GLY A 459 -3.77 12.25 30.10
CA GLY A 459 -2.46 12.85 30.36
C GLY A 459 -1.25 11.93 30.11
N SER A 460 -1.48 10.67 29.72
CA SER A 460 -0.42 9.74 29.32
C SER A 460 -0.37 9.56 27.79
N PRO A 461 0.82 9.43 27.18
CA PRO A 461 0.97 9.16 25.75
C PRO A 461 0.16 7.91 25.33
N ALA A 462 -0.67 8.06 24.30
CA ALA A 462 -1.54 7.00 23.83
C ALA A 462 -0.73 5.96 23.03
N ALA A 463 -1.12 4.68 23.14
CA ALA A 463 -0.60 3.63 22.29
C ALA A 463 -1.41 3.52 20.99
N LEU A 464 -0.77 3.87 19.87
CA LEU A 464 -1.42 3.99 18.56
C LEU A 464 -1.11 2.79 17.66
N PRO A 465 -2.07 2.34 16.84
CA PRO A 465 -1.78 1.35 15.80
C PRO A 465 -0.89 1.94 14.68
N PRO A 466 -0.22 1.10 13.87
CA PRO A 466 0.56 1.58 12.75
C PRO A 466 -0.33 2.22 11.67
N ARG A 467 0.26 3.14 10.91
CA ARG A 467 -0.23 3.67 9.65
C ARG A 467 0.21 2.77 8.48
N GLY A 468 -0.35 3.05 7.30
CA GLY A 468 -0.05 2.27 6.08
C GLY A 468 -0.75 0.93 6.04
N ARG A 469 -1.94 0.83 6.67
CA ARG A 469 -2.73 -0.40 6.69
C ARG A 469 -3.11 -0.82 5.28
N HIS A 470 -3.03 -2.12 5.06
CA HIS A 470 -3.54 -2.80 3.89
C HIS A 470 -5.01 -3.16 4.11
N HIS A 471 -5.76 -3.24 3.02
CA HIS A 471 -7.16 -3.59 2.96
C HIS A 471 -7.31 -4.85 2.12
N TYR A 472 -8.24 -5.72 2.53
CA TYR A 472 -8.31 -7.07 1.98
C TYR A 472 -9.70 -7.40 1.45
N ALA A 473 -9.74 -8.11 0.33
CA ALA A 473 -10.98 -8.71 -0.16
C ALA A 473 -10.76 -10.17 -0.58
N ALA A 474 -11.54 -11.09 0.00
CA ALA A 474 -11.62 -12.45 -0.52
C ALA A 474 -12.30 -12.43 -1.90
N LEU A 475 -11.61 -12.90 -2.94
CA LEU A 475 -12.19 -13.03 -4.28
C LEU A 475 -12.84 -14.38 -4.50
N GLY A 476 -12.26 -15.45 -3.95
CA GLY A 476 -12.81 -16.79 -4.09
C GLY A 476 -11.98 -17.86 -3.41
N VAL A 477 -12.52 -19.06 -3.34
CA VAL A 477 -11.87 -20.24 -2.75
C VAL A 477 -11.89 -21.38 -3.75
N THR A 478 -10.77 -22.10 -3.85
CA THR A 478 -10.69 -23.33 -4.64
C THR A 478 -11.00 -24.56 -3.79
N ASP A 479 -11.77 -25.49 -4.35
CA ASP A 479 -11.95 -26.81 -3.76
C ASP A 479 -10.85 -27.79 -4.20
N ALA A 480 -10.78 -28.95 -3.54
CA ALA A 480 -9.79 -29.99 -3.84
C ALA A 480 -9.92 -30.61 -5.25
N ASN A 481 -11.02 -30.34 -5.96
CA ASN A 481 -11.27 -30.79 -7.34
C ASN A 481 -10.95 -29.69 -8.37
N GLY A 482 -10.44 -28.53 -7.93
CA GLY A 482 -10.10 -27.38 -8.80
C GLY A 482 -11.29 -26.49 -9.15
N GLY A 483 -12.45 -26.66 -8.52
CA GLY A 483 -13.59 -25.76 -8.65
C GLY A 483 -13.34 -24.44 -7.94
N TYR A 484 -13.68 -23.31 -8.58
CA TYR A 484 -13.54 -21.97 -8.00
C TYR A 484 -14.90 -21.41 -7.57
N ALA A 485 -15.06 -21.13 -6.29
CA ALA A 485 -16.24 -20.48 -5.73
C ALA A 485 -15.97 -18.99 -5.49
N GLU A 486 -16.71 -18.12 -6.17
CA GLU A 486 -16.54 -16.67 -6.07
C GLU A 486 -17.13 -16.10 -4.76
N CYS A 487 -16.38 -15.19 -4.14
CA CYS A 487 -16.74 -14.51 -2.89
C CYS A 487 -17.23 -13.06 -3.10
N CYS A 488 -17.06 -12.52 -4.31
CA CYS A 488 -17.31 -11.12 -4.64
C CYS A 488 -18.80 -10.81 -4.80
N CYS A 489 -19.26 -9.75 -4.15
CA CYS A 489 -20.52 -9.11 -4.52
C CYS A 489 -20.30 -8.29 -5.80
N ARG A 490 -21.11 -8.53 -6.84
CA ARG A 490 -21.07 -7.77 -8.09
C ARG A 490 -22.28 -6.85 -8.16
N PHE A 491 -22.04 -5.56 -8.32
CA PHE A 491 -23.07 -4.53 -8.36
C PHE A 491 -23.09 -3.87 -9.74
N ASP A 492 -24.18 -4.05 -10.46
CA ASP A 492 -24.43 -3.33 -11.71
C ASP A 492 -24.88 -1.89 -11.44
N SER A 493 -24.75 -1.00 -12.44
CA SER A 493 -25.25 0.37 -12.31
C SER A 493 -26.75 0.39 -11.94
N LEU A 494 -27.18 1.38 -11.17
CA LEU A 494 -28.60 1.56 -10.84
C LEU A 494 -29.48 1.58 -12.11
N CYS A 495 -29.01 2.20 -13.19
CA CYS A 495 -29.70 2.18 -14.48
C CYS A 495 -29.87 0.77 -15.04
N ALA A 496 -28.86 -0.10 -14.92
CA ALA A 496 -28.94 -1.49 -15.36
C ALA A 496 -29.90 -2.30 -14.48
N LEU A 497 -29.85 -2.12 -13.15
CA LEU A 497 -30.79 -2.74 -12.22
C LEU A 497 -32.24 -2.31 -12.50
N LEU A 498 -32.48 -1.02 -12.72
CA LEU A 498 -33.79 -0.49 -13.08
C LEU A 498 -34.28 -1.05 -14.42
N ARG A 499 -33.42 -1.11 -15.45
CA ARG A 499 -33.78 -1.73 -16.73
C ARG A 499 -34.10 -3.22 -16.58
N ALA A 500 -33.30 -3.97 -15.83
CA ALA A 500 -33.53 -5.38 -15.56
C ALA A 500 -34.87 -5.61 -14.84
N SER A 501 -35.18 -4.79 -13.83
CA SER A 501 -36.47 -4.83 -13.13
C SER A 501 -37.66 -4.52 -14.06
N SER A 502 -37.49 -3.56 -14.98
CA SER A 502 -38.53 -3.22 -15.98
C SER A 502 -38.74 -4.32 -17.03
N ALA A 503 -37.70 -5.09 -17.37
CA ALA A 503 -37.77 -6.24 -18.27
C ALA A 503 -38.38 -7.48 -17.59
N ALA A 504 -38.25 -7.58 -16.25
CA ALA A 504 -38.78 -8.70 -15.46
C ALA A 504 -40.25 -8.53 -15.03
N ALA A 505 -40.89 -7.38 -15.28
CA ALA A 505 -42.30 -7.15 -14.93
C ALA A 505 -43.25 -7.89 -15.92
N PRO A 506 -44.02 -8.90 -15.48
CA PRO A 506 -44.99 -9.56 -16.35
C PRO A 506 -46.19 -8.61 -16.58
N GLY A 507 -46.41 -8.21 -17.84
CA GLY A 507 -47.69 -7.60 -18.25
C GLY A 507 -47.70 -6.08 -18.50
N THR A 508 -46.56 -5.39 -18.49
CA THR A 508 -46.52 -4.00 -18.98
C THR A 508 -46.44 -4.02 -20.51
N PRO A 509 -47.36 -3.42 -21.27
CA PRO A 509 -47.22 -3.34 -22.72
C PRO A 509 -45.93 -2.58 -23.01
N ALA A 510 -45.03 -3.20 -23.77
CA ALA A 510 -43.86 -2.52 -24.30
C ALA A 510 -44.36 -1.23 -24.96
N HIS A 511 -44.02 -0.07 -24.40
CA HIS A 511 -44.18 1.17 -25.12
C HIS A 511 -43.42 0.98 -26.43
N HIS A 512 -44.15 0.97 -27.55
CA HIS A 512 -43.58 0.97 -28.89
C HIS A 512 -42.62 2.15 -28.98
N VAL A 513 -41.33 1.90 -28.76
CA VAL A 513 -40.28 2.81 -29.15
C VAL A 513 -40.24 2.69 -30.66
N ASN A 514 -40.87 3.64 -31.36
CA ASN A 514 -40.62 3.82 -32.77
C ASN A 514 -39.10 3.88 -32.96
N PRO A 515 -38.50 3.07 -33.84
CA PRO A 515 -37.09 3.21 -34.13
C PRO A 515 -36.86 4.66 -34.60
N LEU A 516 -36.01 5.39 -33.88
CA LEU A 516 -35.63 6.78 -34.18
C LEU A 516 -35.07 6.93 -35.60
N PHE A 517 -34.67 5.82 -36.23
CA PHE A 517 -34.27 5.74 -37.62
C PHE A 517 -34.95 4.54 -38.28
N ALA A 518 -36.08 4.79 -38.95
CA ALA A 518 -36.60 3.84 -39.93
C ALA A 518 -35.66 3.87 -41.14
N ALA A 519 -35.06 2.73 -41.48
CA ALA A 519 -34.30 2.59 -42.72
C ALA A 519 -35.22 2.93 -43.92
N PRO A 520 -34.79 3.75 -44.90
CA PRO A 520 -35.60 4.02 -46.06
C PRO A 520 -35.81 2.73 -46.84
N ALA A 521 -37.07 2.34 -47.01
CA ALA A 521 -37.46 1.17 -47.79
C ALA A 521 -36.92 1.33 -49.22
N ALA A 522 -36.10 0.36 -49.65
CA ALA A 522 -35.63 0.25 -51.01
C ALA A 522 -36.82 -0.03 -51.95
N GLY A 523 -37.40 1.04 -52.50
CA GLY A 523 -38.43 0.94 -53.52
C GLY A 523 -37.83 0.44 -54.83
N THR A 524 -38.14 -0.81 -55.17
CA THR A 524 -37.95 -1.37 -56.51
C THR A 524 -38.74 -0.56 -57.54
N ALA A 525 -38.07 0.34 -58.25
CA ALA A 525 -38.67 1.05 -59.38
C ALA A 525 -38.74 0.13 -60.61
N LYS A 526 -39.95 -0.31 -60.95
CA LYS A 526 -40.28 -0.93 -62.24
C LYS A 526 -40.11 0.10 -63.35
N SER A 527 -39.40 -0.28 -64.41
CA SER A 527 -39.31 0.48 -65.65
C SER A 527 -40.56 0.27 -66.50
N THR A 528 -41.20 1.37 -66.88
CA THR A 528 -42.09 1.43 -68.05
C THR A 528 -41.83 2.76 -68.74
N GLY A 529 -41.30 2.70 -69.97
CA GLY A 529 -41.00 3.87 -70.78
C GLY A 529 -42.20 4.35 -71.60
N ALA A 530 -42.20 5.65 -71.90
CA ALA A 530 -42.42 6.27 -73.22
C ALA A 530 -42.75 7.76 -73.04
N GLY A 531 -42.18 8.63 -73.88
CA GLY A 531 -42.69 10.00 -74.06
C GLY A 531 -41.63 11.09 -74.13
N SER A 532 -41.19 11.39 -75.35
CA SER A 532 -40.27 12.45 -75.77
C SER A 532 -40.66 13.88 -75.39
N ALA A 533 -39.68 14.70 -75.00
CA ALA A 533 -39.48 16.06 -75.53
C ALA A 533 -38.07 16.58 -75.20
N LYS A 534 -37.42 17.14 -76.22
CA LYS A 534 -36.02 17.63 -76.28
C LYS A 534 -36.05 19.18 -76.22
N PRO A 535 -34.91 19.91 -76.30
CA PRO A 535 -34.16 20.44 -75.16
C PRO A 535 -34.09 21.99 -75.14
N LYS A 536 -33.56 22.60 -74.08
CA LYS A 536 -32.93 23.94 -74.18
C LYS A 536 -31.62 24.02 -73.41
N ARG A 537 -30.58 24.34 -74.17
CA ARG A 537 -29.18 24.61 -73.77
C ARG A 537 -29.07 26.02 -73.19
N THR A 538 -28.20 26.15 -72.18
CA THR A 538 -27.19 27.22 -71.99
C THR A 538 -26.25 26.75 -70.88
N ARG A 539 -25.00 26.31 -71.14
CA ARG A 539 -23.72 27.10 -71.13
C ARG A 539 -23.73 28.20 -70.07
N THR A 540 -22.79 28.40 -69.16
CA THR A 540 -21.37 28.01 -68.93
C THR A 540 -21.03 28.64 -67.56
N SER A 541 -20.27 28.05 -66.65
CA SER A 541 -18.81 28.22 -66.56
C SER A 541 -18.37 27.72 -65.17
N LYS A 542 -17.15 27.20 -65.13
CA LYS A 542 -16.47 26.54 -64.00
C LYS A 542 -15.46 27.55 -63.39
N PRO A 543 -14.53 27.13 -62.51
CA PRO A 543 -14.48 27.35 -61.06
C PRO A 543 -13.40 28.37 -60.61
N ALA A 544 -13.36 28.74 -59.33
CA ALA A 544 -12.12 29.17 -58.67
C ALA A 544 -12.20 29.05 -57.13
N LYS A 545 -11.37 28.17 -56.57
CA LYS A 545 -10.56 28.43 -55.36
C LYS A 545 -9.26 29.13 -55.83
N PRO A 546 -8.34 29.65 -54.98
CA PRO A 546 -8.34 29.80 -53.52
C PRO A 546 -7.84 31.20 -53.03
N ALA A 547 -7.88 31.42 -51.71
CA ALA A 547 -6.73 31.84 -50.90
C ALA A 547 -6.98 31.34 -49.48
#